data_AF-A0A1I0NKW5-F1
#
_entry.id   AF-A0A1I0NKW5-F1
#
_cell.length_a   1.000
_cell.length_b   1.000
_cell.length_c   1.000
_cell.angle_alpha   90.00
_cell.angle_beta   90.00
_cell.angle_gamma   90.00
#
_symmetry.space_group_name_H-M   'P 1'
#
loop_
_entity.id
_entity.type
_entity.pdbx_description
1 polymer ?
#
loop_
_entity_poly.entity_id
_entity_poly.type
_entity_poly.pdbx_seq_one_letter_code
_entity_poly.pdbx_strand_id
1 'polypeptide(L)'
;MAHFNIKEIFKRAFGYEAPTQKPVIPSALARTENSLLGQPFYGSDNLGREFFLPVWLDGYFIPFAVMSMNWKKTYVSTSMPERGGSVHELINIDDYVFNIKGIFVNELNDFPEQEIIDLHNIFKKNKSITLKCALSAIVLSGEFDEKVIIRDVKFPDMQGIEHAKAFEISVESDMIFDLIID
;
A
#
# COMPACT_ATOMS: atom_id res chain seq x y z
N MET A 1 -49.26 -41.63 -17.73
CA MET A 1 -48.19 -40.60 -17.74
C MET A 1 -46.93 -41.25 -17.20
N ALA A 2 -45.87 -41.34 -18.01
CA ALA A 2 -44.62 -41.97 -17.58
C ALA A 2 -43.93 -41.08 -16.53
N HIS A 3 -43.62 -41.64 -15.36
CA HIS A 3 -42.89 -40.95 -14.30
C HIS A 3 -41.39 -41.13 -14.55
N PHE A 4 -40.69 -40.05 -14.88
CA PHE A 4 -39.24 -40.06 -15.06
C PHE A 4 -38.56 -39.79 -13.72
N ASN A 5 -37.88 -40.80 -13.17
CA ASN A 5 -37.07 -40.63 -11.97
C ASN A 5 -35.66 -40.16 -12.34
N ILE A 6 -35.43 -38.86 -12.19
CA ILE A 6 -34.18 -38.18 -12.55
C ILE A 6 -32.96 -38.82 -11.86
N LYS A 7 -33.12 -39.36 -10.65
CA LYS A 7 -32.02 -40.03 -9.92
C LYS A 7 -31.57 -41.31 -10.60
N GLU A 8 -32.51 -42.12 -11.10
CA GLU A 8 -32.19 -43.35 -11.84
C GLU A 8 -31.56 -43.06 -13.20
N ILE A 9 -32.05 -42.03 -13.89
CA ILE A 9 -31.51 -41.61 -15.19
C ILE A 9 -30.05 -41.17 -15.01
N PHE A 10 -29.76 -40.37 -13.97
CA PHE A 10 -28.41 -39.91 -13.67
C PHE A 10 -27.48 -41.07 -13.29
N LYS A 11 -27.94 -42.00 -12.43
CA LYS A 11 -27.18 -43.19 -12.03
C LYS A 11 -26.84 -44.08 -13.23
N ARG A 12 -27.77 -44.25 -14.18
CA ARG A 12 -27.54 -45.02 -15.42
C ARG A 12 -26.59 -44.31 -16.37
N ALA A 13 -26.61 -42.99 -16.44
CA ALA A 13 -25.75 -42.23 -17.34
C ALA A 13 -24.29 -42.12 -16.85
N PHE A 14 -24.08 -41.96 -15.54
CA PHE A 14 -22.76 -41.62 -14.98
C PHE A 14 -22.20 -42.64 -14.00
N GLY A 15 -22.94 -43.69 -13.64
CA GLY A 15 -22.45 -44.82 -12.84
C GLY A 15 -22.33 -44.58 -11.33
N TYR A 16 -22.67 -43.39 -10.84
CA TYR A 16 -22.71 -43.06 -9.41
C TYR A 16 -23.95 -42.22 -9.06
N GLU A 17 -24.30 -42.18 -7.77
CA GLU A 17 -25.43 -41.38 -7.29
C GLU A 17 -24.99 -39.93 -7.07
N ALA A 18 -25.76 -38.97 -7.60
CA ALA A 18 -25.48 -37.56 -7.38
C ALA A 18 -25.47 -37.26 -5.86
N PRO A 19 -24.46 -36.53 -5.35
CA PRO A 19 -24.36 -36.24 -3.93
C PRO A 19 -25.63 -35.54 -3.44
N THR A 20 -26.31 -36.18 -2.48
CA THR A 20 -27.61 -35.71 -1.96
C THR A 20 -27.46 -34.49 -1.05
N GLN A 21 -26.27 -34.28 -0.50
CA GLN A 21 -25.95 -33.11 0.31
C GLN A 21 -25.56 -31.95 -0.61
N LYS A 22 -26.25 -30.81 -0.44
CA LYS A 22 -25.80 -29.55 -1.04
C LYS A 22 -24.36 -29.30 -0.59
N PRO A 23 -23.45 -28.92 -1.49
CA PRO A 23 -22.09 -28.57 -1.09
C PRO A 23 -22.17 -27.43 -0.06
N VAL A 24 -21.62 -27.68 1.13
CA VAL A 24 -21.49 -26.67 2.17
C VAL A 24 -20.40 -25.72 1.70
N ILE A 25 -20.80 -24.55 1.18
CA ILE A 25 -19.87 -23.46 0.92
C ILE A 25 -19.48 -22.94 2.31
N PRO A 26 -18.23 -23.05 2.76
CA PRO A 26 -17.84 -22.53 4.05
C PRO A 26 -18.17 -21.04 4.10
N SER A 27 -18.80 -20.59 5.21
CA SER A 27 -19.01 -19.18 5.49
C SER A 27 -17.69 -18.43 5.29
N ALA A 28 -17.73 -17.28 4.63
CA ALA A 28 -16.55 -16.48 4.34
C ALA A 28 -15.66 -16.39 5.60
N LEU A 29 -14.38 -16.72 5.45
CA LEU A 29 -13.41 -16.68 6.54
C LEU A 29 -13.44 -15.29 7.19
N ALA A 30 -13.25 -15.23 8.51
CA ALA A 30 -13.13 -13.97 9.24
C ALA A 30 -12.08 -13.08 8.55
N ARG A 31 -12.43 -11.80 8.36
CA ARG A 31 -11.57 -10.81 7.69
C ARG A 31 -10.23 -10.74 8.42
N THR A 32 -9.13 -10.82 7.66
CA THR A 32 -7.80 -10.60 8.22
C THR A 32 -7.62 -9.11 8.51
N GLU A 33 -7.43 -8.75 9.78
CA GLU A 33 -7.32 -7.34 10.20
C GLU A 33 -5.89 -6.79 10.14
N ASN A 34 -4.90 -7.65 10.36
CA ASN A 34 -3.49 -7.25 10.43
C ASN A 34 -2.64 -7.96 9.39
N SER A 35 -1.60 -7.28 8.93
CA SER A 35 -0.56 -7.87 8.09
C SER A 35 0.29 -8.86 8.87
N LEU A 36 1.03 -9.70 8.14
CA LEU A 36 2.02 -10.62 8.75
C LEU A 36 3.07 -9.90 9.60
N LEU A 37 3.31 -8.62 9.30
CA LEU A 37 4.28 -7.75 9.98
C LEU A 37 3.64 -6.93 11.12
N GLY A 38 2.38 -7.21 11.48
CA GLY A 38 1.71 -6.57 12.60
C GLY A 38 1.12 -5.18 12.33
N GLN A 39 1.16 -4.72 11.07
CA GLN A 39 0.53 -3.45 10.68
C GLN A 39 -0.95 -3.65 10.35
N PRO A 40 -1.86 -2.75 10.74
CA PRO A 40 -3.28 -2.88 10.45
C PRO A 40 -3.59 -2.67 8.97
N PHE A 41 -4.50 -3.47 8.42
CA PHE A 41 -5.01 -3.30 7.06
C PHE A 41 -6.12 -2.26 6.97
N TYR A 42 -6.80 -1.98 8.07
CA TYR A 42 -7.95 -1.08 8.09
C TYR A 42 -7.76 -0.02 9.15
N GLY A 43 -8.11 1.21 8.79
CA GLY A 43 -8.20 2.35 9.69
C GLY A 43 -9.61 2.91 9.64
N SER A 44 -10.01 3.57 10.73
CA SER A 44 -11.29 4.27 10.82
C SER A 44 -11.03 5.76 11.00
N ASP A 45 -11.76 6.56 10.24
CA ASP A 45 -11.77 8.02 10.39
C ASP A 45 -12.62 8.44 11.62
N ASN A 46 -12.55 9.71 12.01
CA ASN A 46 -13.37 10.30 13.08
C ASN A 46 -14.89 10.12 12.85
N LEU A 47 -15.29 9.97 11.58
CA LEU A 47 -16.66 9.71 11.15
C LEU A 47 -17.04 8.21 11.13
N GLY A 48 -16.15 7.32 11.58
CA GLY A 48 -16.37 5.86 11.60
C GLY A 48 -16.35 5.21 10.22
N ARG A 49 -15.87 5.92 9.19
CA ARG A 49 -15.69 5.37 7.83
C ARG A 49 -14.41 4.56 7.81
N GLU A 50 -14.53 3.27 7.49
CA GLU A 50 -13.38 2.40 7.32
C GLU A 50 -12.71 2.65 5.96
N PHE A 51 -11.38 2.59 5.94
CA PHE A 51 -10.59 2.60 4.72
C PHE A 51 -9.42 1.62 4.82
N PHE A 52 -8.94 1.19 3.66
CA PHE A 52 -7.89 0.17 3.52
C PHE A 52 -6.51 0.83 3.39
N LEU A 53 -5.52 0.23 4.06
CA LEU A 53 -4.12 0.68 4.12
C LEU A 53 -3.95 2.09 4.70
N PRO A 54 -4.29 2.28 5.99
CA PRO A 54 -3.98 3.53 6.67
C PRO A 54 -2.49 3.86 6.65
N VAL A 55 -2.20 5.16 6.58
CA VAL A 55 -0.85 5.72 6.51
C VAL A 55 -0.62 6.65 7.69
N TRP A 56 0.47 6.43 8.41
CA TRP A 56 0.94 7.30 9.48
C TRP A 56 2.32 7.87 9.12
N LEU A 57 2.46 9.19 9.23
CA LEU A 57 3.73 9.91 9.09
C LEU A 57 4.11 10.51 10.43
N ASP A 58 5.20 10.04 11.04
CA ASP A 58 5.69 10.54 12.34
C ASP A 58 4.61 10.57 13.45
N GLY A 59 3.71 9.58 13.43
CA GLY A 59 2.55 9.49 14.32
C GLY A 59 1.33 10.30 13.89
N TYR A 60 1.45 11.17 12.90
CA TYR A 60 0.31 11.87 12.29
C TYR A 60 -0.45 10.93 11.36
N PHE A 61 -1.74 10.76 11.62
CA PHE A 61 -2.63 9.95 10.82
C PHE A 61 -3.17 10.75 9.63
N ILE A 62 -3.01 10.19 8.43
CA ILE A 62 -3.48 10.84 7.22
C ILE A 62 -4.77 10.16 6.74
N PRO A 63 -5.94 10.80 6.88
CA PRO A 63 -7.20 10.21 6.48
C PRO A 63 -7.27 10.07 4.94
N PHE A 64 -7.88 8.98 4.46
CA PHE A 64 -8.08 8.69 3.03
C PHE A 64 -6.80 8.74 2.17
N ALA A 65 -5.64 8.48 2.77
CA ALA A 65 -4.39 8.36 2.05
C ALA A 65 -4.36 7.08 1.20
N VAL A 66 -3.93 7.21 -0.04
CA VAL A 66 -3.51 6.10 -0.89
C VAL A 66 -2.02 6.17 -1.09
N MET A 67 -1.35 5.04 -1.00
CA MET A 67 0.10 4.96 -1.17
C MET A 67 0.44 4.09 -2.37
N SER A 68 1.37 4.59 -3.18
CA SER A 68 2.04 3.84 -4.23
C SER A 68 3.51 3.67 -3.87
N MET A 69 4.11 2.57 -4.31
CA MET A 69 5.50 2.23 -4.04
C MET A 69 6.19 1.90 -5.36
N ASN A 70 7.41 2.40 -5.52
CA ASN A 70 8.28 2.12 -6.65
C ASN A 70 9.66 1.70 -6.15
N TRP A 71 10.21 0.66 -6.76
CA TRP A 71 11.51 0.10 -6.48
C TRP A 71 12.24 -0.18 -7.80
N LYS A 72 13.51 0.19 -7.86
CA LYS A 72 14.35 0.01 -9.04
C LYS A 72 15.70 -0.55 -8.64
N LYS A 73 16.36 -1.20 -9.60
CA LYS A 73 17.75 -1.63 -9.46
C LYS A 73 18.60 -0.78 -10.38
N THR A 74 19.73 -0.33 -9.87
CA THR A 74 20.77 0.30 -10.66
C THR A 74 21.78 -0.78 -11.04
N TYR A 75 22.10 -0.92 -12.32
CA TYR A 75 23.08 -1.90 -12.78
C TYR A 75 24.01 -1.33 -13.85
N VAL A 76 25.26 -1.76 -13.82
CA VAL A 76 26.27 -1.46 -14.83
C VAL A 76 26.37 -2.67 -15.75
N SER A 77 26.19 -2.45 -17.05
CA SER A 77 26.25 -3.53 -18.05
C SER A 77 27.11 -3.18 -19.24
N THR A 78 27.96 -4.13 -19.64
CA THR A 78 28.78 -4.03 -20.85
C THR A 78 28.18 -4.93 -21.93
N SER A 79 27.81 -4.32 -23.07
CA SER A 79 27.28 -5.07 -24.22
C SER A 79 28.41 -5.80 -24.93
N MET A 80 28.22 -7.10 -25.19
CA MET A 80 29.23 -7.92 -25.87
C MET A 80 28.83 -8.11 -27.34
N PRO A 81 29.61 -7.60 -28.31
CA PRO A 81 29.23 -7.70 -29.72
C PRO A 81 29.33 -9.12 -30.30
N GLU A 82 30.17 -9.98 -29.72
CA GLU A 82 30.43 -11.34 -30.24
C GLU A 82 29.49 -12.42 -29.66
N ARG A 83 28.70 -12.08 -28.63
CA ARG A 83 27.76 -12.99 -27.99
C ARG A 83 26.44 -12.25 -27.82
N GLY A 84 25.32 -12.90 -28.15
CA GLY A 84 24.01 -12.33 -27.84
C GLY A 84 23.85 -12.07 -26.34
N GLY A 85 23.83 -10.79 -25.94
CA GLY A 85 23.58 -10.35 -24.57
C GLY A 85 24.56 -9.31 -24.04
N SER A 86 24.32 -8.88 -22.80
CA SER A 86 25.19 -7.97 -22.04
C SER A 86 25.65 -8.67 -20.76
N VAL A 87 26.87 -8.37 -20.31
CA VAL A 87 27.35 -8.80 -18.99
C VAL A 87 26.93 -7.73 -17.98
N HIS A 88 26.25 -8.12 -16.91
CA HIS A 88 25.91 -7.25 -15.79
C HIS A 88 27.00 -7.36 -14.72
N GLU A 89 27.73 -6.27 -14.49
CA GLU A 89 28.93 -6.26 -13.64
C GLU A 89 28.56 -5.98 -12.19
N LEU A 90 27.74 -4.96 -11.97
CA LEU A 90 27.28 -4.52 -10.66
C LEU A 90 25.76 -4.40 -10.69
N ILE A 91 25.10 -4.87 -9.65
CA ILE A 91 23.65 -4.75 -9.45
C ILE A 91 23.46 -4.24 -8.03
N ASN A 92 22.91 -3.04 -7.90
CA ASN A 92 22.54 -2.45 -6.62
C ASN A 92 21.03 -2.21 -6.55
N ILE A 93 20.49 -2.29 -5.34
CA ILE A 93 19.12 -1.86 -5.05
C ILE A 93 19.16 -0.34 -4.87
N ASP A 94 18.22 0.36 -5.50
CA ASP A 94 18.05 1.80 -5.37
C ASP A 94 17.08 2.11 -4.23
N ASP A 95 16.98 3.38 -3.83
CA ASP A 95 16.09 3.78 -2.75
C ASP A 95 14.63 3.47 -3.08
N TYR A 96 13.88 3.06 -2.06
CA TYR A 96 12.45 2.84 -2.16
C TYR A 96 11.73 4.19 -2.20
N VAL A 97 11.02 4.46 -3.28
CA VAL A 97 10.24 5.69 -3.47
C VAL A 97 8.77 5.39 -3.19
N PHE A 98 8.16 6.12 -2.26
CA PHE A 98 6.73 6.04 -1.98
C PHE A 98 6.06 7.36 -2.35
N ASN A 99 4.94 7.29 -3.07
CA ASN A 99 4.08 8.46 -3.28
C ASN A 99 2.78 8.26 -2.53
N ILE A 100 2.49 9.18 -1.61
CA ILE A 100 1.29 9.21 -0.80
C ILE A 100 0.40 10.31 -1.37
N LYS A 101 -0.84 9.98 -1.71
CA LYS A 101 -1.84 10.95 -2.16
C LYS A 101 -3.03 10.91 -1.22
N GLY A 102 -3.62 12.05 -0.93
CA GLY A 102 -4.80 12.09 -0.09
C GLY A 102 -5.53 13.41 -0.22
N ILE A 103 -6.59 13.55 0.56
CA ILE A 103 -7.42 14.74 0.59
C ILE A 103 -7.64 15.11 2.05
N PHE A 104 -7.22 16.32 2.42
CA PHE A 104 -7.65 16.93 3.67
C PHE A 104 -9.08 17.39 3.52
N VAL A 105 -9.94 17.02 4.46
CA VAL A 105 -11.35 17.41 4.48
C VAL A 105 -11.63 17.97 5.87
N ASN A 106 -12.14 19.20 5.93
CA ASN A 106 -12.55 19.81 7.18
C ASN A 106 -14.04 19.51 7.44
N GLU A 107 -14.37 19.06 8.65
CA GLU A 107 -15.75 18.77 9.05
C GLU A 107 -16.63 20.03 9.15
N LEU A 108 -16.02 21.19 9.40
CA LEU A 108 -16.72 22.47 9.52
C LEU A 108 -17.05 23.12 8.16
N ASN A 109 -16.74 22.43 7.05
CA ASN A 109 -16.94 22.91 5.68
C ASN A 109 -16.13 24.18 5.34
N ASP A 110 -15.11 24.48 6.16
CA ASP A 110 -14.15 25.56 5.96
C ASP A 110 -12.83 25.03 5.38
N PHE A 111 -11.93 25.92 4.96
CA PHE A 111 -10.62 25.52 4.45
C PHE A 111 -9.82 24.70 5.49
N PRO A 112 -9.23 23.54 5.12
CA PRO A 112 -8.45 22.70 6.03
C PRO A 112 -7.05 23.29 6.31
N GLU A 113 -7.02 24.42 7.01
CA GLU A 113 -5.78 25.15 7.30
C GLU A 113 -4.90 24.42 8.31
N GLN A 114 -5.50 23.84 9.35
CA GLN A 114 -4.77 23.18 10.43
C GLN A 114 -4.00 21.96 9.92
N GLU A 115 -4.62 21.14 9.07
CA GLU A 115 -4.02 19.95 8.48
C GLU A 115 -2.85 20.31 7.57
N ILE A 116 -2.96 21.41 6.83
CA ILE A 116 -1.87 21.92 5.98
C ILE A 116 -0.72 22.44 6.84
N ILE A 117 -1.00 23.13 7.94
CA ILE A 117 0.02 23.60 8.90
C ILE A 117 0.73 22.40 9.54
N ASP A 118 0.00 21.37 9.95
CA ASP A 118 0.56 20.17 10.57
C ASP A 118 1.46 19.42 9.58
N LEU A 119 1.02 19.25 8.33
CA LEU A 119 1.84 18.68 7.27
C LEU A 119 3.10 19.53 7.00
N HIS A 120 2.97 20.85 6.99
CA HIS A 120 4.11 21.75 6.84
C HIS A 120 5.10 21.64 8.00
N ASN A 121 4.61 21.47 9.23
CA ASN A 121 5.44 21.28 10.41
C ASN A 121 6.22 19.96 10.34
N ILE A 122 5.61 18.89 9.83
CA ILE A 122 6.31 17.61 9.57
C ILE A 122 7.38 17.80 8.49
N PHE A 123 7.03 18.44 7.38
CA PHE A 123 7.97 18.73 6.29
C PHE A 123 9.17 19.57 6.75
N LYS A 124 8.95 20.52 7.66
CA LYS A 124 10.00 21.39 8.22
C LYS A 124 10.98 20.65 9.13
N LYS A 125 10.64 19.46 9.64
CA LYS A 125 11.59 18.60 10.35
C LYS A 125 12.57 18.06 9.30
N ASN A 126 13.72 18.72 9.15
CA ASN A 126 14.83 18.30 8.26
C ASN A 126 15.53 17.03 8.80
N LYS A 127 14.76 15.97 9.06
CA LYS A 127 15.19 14.70 9.64
C LYS A 127 14.39 13.58 9.00
N SER A 128 14.88 12.35 9.07
CA SER A 128 14.07 11.19 8.74
C SER A 128 12.88 11.07 9.69
N ILE A 129 11.73 10.74 9.10
CA ILE A 129 10.46 10.53 9.77
C ILE A 129 10.08 9.05 9.66
N THR A 130 9.20 8.60 10.56
CA THR A 130 8.71 7.22 10.53
C THR A 130 7.47 7.10 9.65
N LEU A 131 7.50 6.21 8.65
CA LEU A 131 6.36 5.90 7.79
C LEU A 131 5.79 4.52 8.14
N LYS A 132 4.58 4.51 8.72
CA LYS A 132 3.87 3.26 9.00
C LYS A 132 2.71 3.06 8.05
N CYS A 133 2.70 1.92 7.40
CA CYS A 133 1.61 1.41 6.59
C CYS A 133 1.89 -0.08 6.35
N ALA A 134 0.86 -0.90 6.20
CA ALA A 134 1.06 -2.31 5.89
C ALA A 134 1.82 -2.53 4.57
N LEU A 135 1.74 -1.60 3.61
CA LEU A 135 2.49 -1.67 2.36
C LEU A 135 3.96 -1.24 2.52
N SER A 136 4.25 -0.17 3.26
CA SER A 136 5.64 0.28 3.49
C SER A 136 6.41 -0.70 4.37
N ALA A 137 5.74 -1.32 5.34
CA ALA A 137 6.31 -2.34 6.21
C ALA A 137 6.90 -3.53 5.45
N ILE A 138 6.31 -3.91 4.30
CA ILE A 138 6.80 -5.04 3.50
C ILE A 138 8.27 -4.86 3.08
N VAL A 139 8.70 -3.61 2.85
CA VAL A 139 10.06 -3.31 2.38
C VAL A 139 10.93 -2.61 3.41
N LEU A 140 10.33 -1.92 4.39
CA LEU A 140 11.06 -1.15 5.40
C LEU A 140 11.19 -1.85 6.75
N SER A 141 10.27 -2.76 7.11
CA SER A 141 10.33 -3.44 8.41
C SER A 141 11.50 -4.43 8.43
N GLY A 142 12.37 -4.28 9.42
CA GLY A 142 13.56 -5.12 9.61
C GLY A 142 14.86 -4.35 9.36
N GLU A 143 15.09 -3.91 8.12
CA GLU A 143 16.38 -3.34 7.71
C GLU A 143 16.49 -1.82 7.94
N PHE A 144 15.38 -1.07 7.84
CA PHE A 144 15.43 0.40 7.73
C PHE A 144 14.63 1.14 8.80
N ASP A 145 14.21 0.46 9.86
CA ASP A 145 13.48 1.02 11.01
C ASP A 145 12.28 1.92 10.61
N GLU A 146 11.64 1.59 9.47
CA GLU A 146 10.52 2.35 8.89
C GLU A 146 10.82 3.85 8.65
N LYS A 147 12.10 4.21 8.45
CA LYS A 147 12.55 5.60 8.25
C LYS A 147 12.50 6.03 6.79
N VAL A 148 11.94 7.21 6.55
CA VAL A 148 11.86 7.84 5.24
C VAL A 148 12.17 9.33 5.35
N ILE A 149 12.61 9.93 4.23
CA ILE A 149 12.82 11.37 4.07
C ILE A 149 11.75 11.90 3.12
N ILE A 150 11.16 13.05 3.45
CA ILE A 150 10.22 13.72 2.55
C ILE A 150 11.02 14.47 1.47
N ARG A 151 10.78 14.13 0.21
CA ARG A 151 11.43 14.76 -0.93
C ARG A 151 10.64 15.97 -1.43
N ASP A 152 9.34 15.81 -1.63
CA ASP A 152 8.47 16.87 -2.10
C ASP A 152 7.04 16.73 -1.61
N VAL A 153 6.38 17.87 -1.45
CA VAL A 153 4.96 17.99 -1.14
C VAL A 153 4.34 18.88 -2.21
N LYS A 154 3.28 18.40 -2.84
CA LYS A 154 2.55 19.08 -3.91
C LYS A 154 1.08 19.16 -3.56
N PHE A 155 0.47 20.27 -3.95
CA PHE A 155 -0.97 20.48 -3.83
C PHE A 155 -1.55 20.62 -5.23
N PRO A 156 -2.14 19.58 -5.82
CA PRO A 156 -2.74 19.67 -7.14
C PRO A 156 -3.87 20.71 -7.19
N ASP A 157 -4.15 21.20 -8.39
CA ASP A 157 -5.23 22.13 -8.64
C ASP A 157 -6.58 21.46 -8.37
N MET A 158 -7.36 22.08 -7.48
CA MET A 158 -8.76 21.70 -7.21
C MET A 158 -9.62 22.93 -7.46
N GLN A 159 -10.56 22.83 -8.39
CA GLN A 159 -11.45 23.93 -8.72
C GLN A 159 -12.73 23.87 -7.88
N GLY A 160 -13.01 24.93 -7.13
CA GLY A 160 -14.33 25.20 -6.56
C GLY A 160 -14.72 24.40 -5.32
N ILE A 161 -13.76 23.80 -4.60
CA ILE A 161 -14.02 23.09 -3.35
C ILE A 161 -13.25 23.80 -2.22
N GLU A 162 -13.99 24.41 -1.30
CA GLU A 162 -13.43 25.18 -0.17
C GLU A 162 -12.98 24.26 0.97
N HIS A 163 -13.80 23.25 1.29
CA HIS A 163 -13.63 22.38 2.46
C HIS A 163 -12.66 21.20 2.26
N ALA A 164 -12.08 21.07 1.07
CA ALA A 164 -11.22 19.95 0.76
C ALA A 164 -10.01 20.35 -0.08
N LYS A 165 -8.84 19.83 0.30
CA LYS A 165 -7.58 20.07 -0.42
C LYS A 165 -6.81 18.76 -0.58
N ALA A 166 -6.61 18.37 -1.83
CA ALA A 166 -5.79 17.24 -2.20
C ALA A 166 -4.31 17.59 -2.04
N PHE A 167 -3.51 16.59 -1.66
CA PHE A 167 -2.06 16.69 -1.56
C PHE A 167 -1.42 15.42 -2.13
N GLU A 168 -0.18 15.57 -2.57
CA GLU A 168 0.70 14.49 -2.97
C GLU A 168 2.05 14.69 -2.27
N ILE A 169 2.55 13.65 -1.62
CA ILE A 169 3.83 13.65 -0.93
C ILE A 169 4.67 12.53 -1.54
N SER A 170 5.88 12.83 -1.97
CA SER A 170 6.85 11.79 -2.31
C SER A 170 7.88 11.68 -1.19
N VAL A 171 8.10 10.46 -0.74
CA VAL A 171 9.08 10.12 0.30
C VAL A 171 10.01 9.03 -0.21
N GLU A 172 11.25 9.05 0.28
CA GLU A 172 12.30 8.11 -0.10
C GLU A 172 12.82 7.41 1.16
N SER A 173 13.16 6.13 1.07
CA SER A 173 13.71 5.38 2.20
C SER A 173 15.04 5.97 2.67
N ASP A 174 15.21 6.13 3.98
CA ASP A 174 16.47 6.55 4.58
C ASP A 174 17.26 5.31 5.01
N MET A 175 18.12 4.80 4.13
CA MET A 175 18.98 3.67 4.41
C MET A 175 20.23 4.15 5.15
N ILE A 176 20.32 3.89 6.46
CA ILE A 176 21.53 4.20 7.24
C ILE A 176 22.62 3.21 6.81
N PHE A 177 23.57 3.68 6.03
CA PHE A 177 24.84 2.99 5.81
C PHE A 177 25.89 3.59 6.73
N ASP A 178 26.47 2.77 7.61
CA ASP A 178 27.70 3.14 8.31
C ASP A 178 28.81 3.23 7.25
N LEU A 179 29.14 4.46 6.85
CA LEU A 179 30.33 4.71 6.05
C LEU A 179 31.56 4.52 6.95
N ILE A 180 32.13 3.31 6.96
CA ILE A 180 33.44 3.06 7.55
C ILE A 180 34.47 3.68 6.60
N ILE A 181 35.00 4.84 6.97
CA ILE A 181 36.16 5.43 6.31
C ILE A 181 37.41 4.77 6.94
N ASP A 182 38.02 3.83 6.22
CA ASP A 182 39.38 3.33 6.50
C ASP A 182 40.44 4.29 5.90
#